data_AF-A0A9W5TAH7-F1
#
_entry.id   AF-A0A9W5TAH7-F1
#
_cell.length_a   1.000
_cell.length_b   1.000
_cell.length_c   1.000
_cell.angle_alpha   90.00
_cell.angle_beta   90.00
_cell.angle_gamma   90.00
#
_symmetry.space_group_name_H-M   'P 1'
#
loop_
_entity.id
_entity.type
_entity.pdbx_description
1 polymer ?
#
loop_
_entity_poly.entity_id
_entity_poly.type
_entity_poly.pdbx_seq_one_letter_code
_entity_poly.pdbx_strand_id
1 'polypeptide(L)'
;MVYHTLLDYPVNYKQALDWIVFVKETGGLEELANAIVNLFAQVSKGDDILIVIQRIRCKVQRLIHKSQFVYHPIARLVLHHNAGECDYVNDSETHTNVTELERAYKGKGCHSGDDSACCPSCNKLGTIPVQYTHLFSKGWVTEVGLQKTVSDDELRKIIIDSANEYDKLLKKFSRKDSYKRSYSEFASWERCCGPAPTKCALILVAIAPMLVVLTAVMKHTAISSFDQHRIGDTSNRMGAFFKAAGYNIATDINEKKTVDVFKYNVDFADGYFIANLREISGLSTNG
;
A
#
# COMPACT_ATOMS: atom_id res chain seq x y z
N MET A 1 16.85 3.37 4.34
CA MET A 1 16.40 4.53 3.56
C MET A 1 15.39 5.28 4.40
N VAL A 2 15.50 6.61 4.48
CA VAL A 2 14.54 7.48 5.17
C VAL A 2 13.85 8.29 4.09
N TYR A 3 12.52 8.32 4.10
CA TYR A 3 11.70 9.08 3.16
C TYR A 3 11.56 10.53 3.62
N HIS A 4 11.66 11.45 2.67
CA HIS A 4 11.48 12.89 2.88
C HIS A 4 10.13 13.40 2.40
N THR A 5 9.30 12.52 1.83
CA THR A 5 7.97 12.83 1.33
C THR A 5 6.99 11.70 1.61
N LEU A 6 5.72 12.03 1.82
CA LEU A 6 4.62 11.06 1.88
C LEU A 6 4.15 10.60 0.49
N LEU A 7 4.69 11.19 -0.59
CA LEU A 7 4.35 10.86 -1.97
C LEU A 7 5.14 9.65 -2.52
N ASP A 8 6.13 9.19 -1.78
CA ASP A 8 6.80 7.92 -2.03
C ASP A 8 5.97 6.80 -1.39
N TYR A 9 5.50 5.86 -2.20
CA TYR A 9 4.67 4.79 -1.66
C TYR A 9 5.53 3.74 -0.92
N PRO A 10 5.03 3.19 0.20
CA PRO A 10 5.67 2.10 0.93
C PRO A 10 5.98 0.87 0.07
N VAL A 11 7.18 0.31 0.24
CA VAL A 11 7.64 -0.93 -0.43
C VAL A 11 7.82 -2.11 0.53
N ASN A 12 7.31 -2.02 1.76
CA ASN A 12 7.17 -3.15 2.69
C ASN A 12 6.17 -2.79 3.80
N TYR A 13 5.84 -3.78 4.64
CA TYR A 13 4.86 -3.61 5.73
C TYR A 13 5.27 -2.55 6.75
N LYS A 14 6.55 -2.56 7.18
CA LYS A 14 7.06 -1.55 8.12
C LYS A 14 6.83 -0.14 7.59
N GLN A 15 7.19 0.11 6.33
CA GLN A 15 7.02 1.41 5.72
C GLN A 15 5.54 1.80 5.57
N ALA A 16 4.65 0.84 5.36
CA ALA A 16 3.21 1.13 5.26
C ALA A 16 2.59 1.47 6.60
N LEU A 17 2.98 0.76 7.67
CA LEU A 17 2.60 1.09 9.03
C LEU A 17 3.18 2.45 9.44
N ASP A 18 4.46 2.70 9.17
CA ASP A 18 5.06 4.00 9.43
C ASP A 18 4.35 5.11 8.65
N TRP A 19 3.98 4.90 7.39
CA TRP A 19 3.32 5.92 6.56
C TRP A 19 1.97 6.34 7.15
N ILE A 20 1.08 5.38 7.47
CA ILE A 20 -0.26 5.71 7.98
C ILE A 20 -0.20 6.33 9.38
N VAL A 21 0.73 5.85 10.23
CA VAL A 21 0.94 6.45 11.56
C VAL A 21 1.54 7.85 11.43
N PHE A 22 2.44 8.09 10.48
CA PHE A 22 3.04 9.41 10.27
C PHE A 22 2.04 10.44 9.74
N VAL A 23 1.13 10.04 8.84
CA VAL A 23 0.00 10.89 8.42
C VAL A 23 -0.83 11.32 9.63
N LYS A 24 -1.16 10.37 10.52
CA LYS A 24 -1.86 10.67 11.77
C LYS A 24 -1.08 11.63 12.67
N GLU A 25 0.21 11.35 12.92
CA GLU A 25 1.07 12.18 13.78
C GLU A 25 1.19 13.62 13.26
N THR A 26 1.10 13.81 11.94
CA THR A 26 1.18 15.12 11.30
C THR A 26 -0.18 15.78 11.08
N GLY A 27 -1.24 15.24 11.68
CA GLY A 27 -2.58 15.85 11.71
C GLY A 27 -3.40 15.67 10.44
N GLY A 28 -2.93 14.87 9.46
CA GLY A 28 -3.55 14.76 8.14
C GLY A 28 -4.63 13.69 7.99
N LEU A 29 -5.06 13.06 9.09
CA LEU A 29 -5.87 11.84 9.02
C LEU A 29 -7.31 12.11 8.53
N GLU A 30 -7.91 13.21 8.98
CA GLU A 30 -9.27 13.62 8.59
C GLU A 30 -9.31 14.03 7.10
N GLU A 31 -8.34 14.80 6.66
CA GLU A 31 -8.20 15.23 5.27
C GLU A 31 -7.88 14.05 4.35
N LEU A 32 -7.09 13.09 4.80
CA LEU A 32 -6.87 11.83 4.07
C LEU A 32 -8.17 11.03 3.92
N ALA A 33 -8.94 10.91 5.00
CA ALA A 33 -10.21 10.19 4.98
C ALA A 33 -11.20 10.82 3.98
N ASN A 34 -11.30 12.16 4.00
CA ASN A 34 -12.09 12.91 3.03
C ASN A 34 -11.57 12.76 1.59
N ALA A 35 -10.26 12.79 1.39
CA ALA A 35 -9.65 12.59 0.08
C ALA A 35 -9.94 11.20 -0.50
N ILE A 36 -9.99 10.16 0.33
CA ILE A 36 -10.35 8.79 -0.09
C ILE A 36 -11.83 8.70 -0.45
N VAL A 37 -12.73 9.26 0.35
CA VAL A 37 -14.16 9.32 -0.02
C VAL A 37 -14.35 10.00 -1.38
N ASN A 38 -13.69 11.14 -1.60
CA ASN A 38 -13.74 11.85 -2.88
C ASN A 38 -13.15 11.02 -4.02
N LEU A 39 -12.04 10.32 -3.77
CA LEU A 39 -11.43 9.42 -4.75
C LEU A 39 -12.40 8.32 -5.19
N PHE A 40 -13.10 7.67 -4.26
CA PHE A 40 -14.09 6.63 -4.59
C PHE A 40 -15.30 7.18 -5.36
N ALA A 41 -15.69 8.44 -5.11
CA ALA A 41 -16.80 9.07 -5.82
C ALA A 41 -16.43 9.53 -7.24
N GLN A 42 -15.16 9.91 -7.46
CA GLN A 42 -14.70 10.48 -8.73
C GLN A 42 -14.15 9.46 -9.71
N VAL A 43 -13.56 8.36 -9.21
CA VAL A 43 -12.85 7.41 -10.05
C VAL A 43 -13.84 6.53 -10.80
N SER A 44 -13.93 6.78 -12.10
CA SER A 44 -14.69 6.01 -13.06
C SER A 44 -13.79 5.03 -13.82
N LYS A 45 -14.43 4.10 -14.53
CA LYS A 45 -13.75 3.11 -15.35
C LYS A 45 -12.94 3.81 -16.46
N GLY A 46 -11.64 3.47 -16.57
CA GLY A 46 -10.75 4.00 -17.61
C GLY A 46 -9.96 5.24 -17.22
N ASP A 47 -10.11 5.74 -15.99
CA ASP A 47 -9.33 6.87 -15.50
C ASP A 47 -7.86 6.48 -15.30
N ASP A 48 -6.95 7.39 -15.70
CA ASP A 48 -5.51 7.27 -15.47
C ASP A 48 -5.15 6.97 -14.00
N ILE A 49 -6.02 7.42 -13.09
CA ILE A 49 -5.94 7.14 -11.66
C ILE A 49 -5.96 5.64 -11.34
N LEU A 50 -6.85 4.86 -11.96
CA LEU A 50 -6.92 3.41 -11.73
C LEU A 50 -5.64 2.72 -12.20
N ILE A 51 -5.06 3.18 -13.31
CA ILE A 51 -3.79 2.66 -13.82
C ILE A 51 -2.67 2.89 -12.80
N VAL A 52 -2.61 4.08 -12.18
CA VAL A 52 -1.62 4.38 -11.14
C VAL A 52 -1.82 3.48 -9.92
N ILE A 53 -3.06 3.29 -9.45
CA ILE A 53 -3.39 2.41 -8.32
C ILE A 53 -2.95 0.97 -8.63
N GLN A 54 -3.36 0.42 -9.78
CA GLN A 54 -3.04 -0.95 -10.19
C GLN A 54 -1.53 -1.18 -10.27
N ARG A 55 -0.76 -0.21 -10.79
CA ARG A 55 0.70 -0.32 -10.86
C ARG A 55 1.37 -0.37 -9.50
N ILE A 56 0.92 0.46 -8.56
CA ILE A 56 1.44 0.41 -7.19
C ILE A 56 1.05 -0.92 -6.53
N ARG A 57 -0.19 -1.39 -6.70
CA ARG A 57 -0.62 -2.71 -6.23
C ARG A 57 0.24 -3.83 -6.79
N CYS A 58 0.59 -3.79 -8.06
CA CYS A 58 1.44 -4.80 -8.66
C CYS A 58 2.85 -4.82 -8.08
N LYS A 59 3.42 -3.65 -7.80
CA LYS A 59 4.70 -3.58 -7.10
C LYS A 59 4.60 -4.16 -5.70
N VAL A 60 3.55 -3.81 -4.97
CA VAL A 60 3.22 -4.37 -3.65
C VAL A 60 3.07 -5.89 -3.71
N GLN A 61 2.31 -6.43 -4.65
CA GLN A 61 2.13 -7.87 -4.82
C GLN A 61 3.46 -8.56 -5.11
N ARG A 62 4.28 -8.02 -6.01
CA ARG A 62 5.63 -8.53 -6.30
C ARG A 62 6.51 -8.55 -5.06
N LEU A 63 6.39 -7.57 -4.17
CA LEU A 63 7.12 -7.53 -2.90
C LEU A 63 6.64 -8.65 -1.96
N ILE A 64 5.34 -8.89 -1.86
CA ILE A 64 4.79 -10.02 -1.10
C ILE A 64 5.26 -11.36 -1.71
N HIS A 65 5.32 -11.47 -3.05
CA HIS A 65 5.84 -12.66 -3.74
C HIS A 65 7.34 -12.90 -3.50
N LYS A 66 8.16 -11.85 -3.52
CA LYS A 66 9.61 -11.93 -3.26
C LYS A 66 9.93 -12.15 -1.80
N SER A 67 9.05 -11.71 -0.91
CA SER A 67 9.20 -11.96 0.52
C SER A 67 8.99 -13.44 0.84
N GLN A 68 9.39 -13.85 2.04
CA GLN A 68 9.12 -15.20 2.56
C GLN A 68 7.63 -15.47 2.79
N PHE A 69 6.73 -14.50 2.50
CA PHE A 69 5.29 -14.63 2.71
C PHE A 69 4.55 -15.38 1.62
N VAL A 70 5.12 -15.57 0.42
CA VAL A 70 4.41 -16.21 -0.71
C VAL A 70 3.91 -17.64 -0.40
N TYR A 71 4.58 -18.34 0.52
CA TYR A 71 4.18 -19.69 0.93
C TYR A 71 3.16 -19.70 2.07
N HIS A 72 2.87 -18.55 2.67
CA HIS A 72 1.90 -18.44 3.75
C HIS A 72 0.47 -18.59 3.16
N PRO A 73 -0.38 -19.50 3.68
CA PRO A 73 -1.71 -19.76 3.11
C PRO A 73 -2.58 -18.51 2.94
N ILE A 74 -2.57 -17.62 3.92
CA ILE A 74 -3.29 -16.34 3.89
C ILE A 74 -2.78 -15.43 2.77
N ALA A 75 -1.46 -15.31 2.61
CA ALA A 75 -0.89 -14.47 1.56
C ALA A 75 -1.25 -15.04 0.18
N ARG A 76 -1.19 -16.36 0.01
CA ARG A 76 -1.61 -17.03 -1.24
C ARG A 76 -3.06 -16.73 -1.59
N LEU A 77 -3.96 -16.80 -0.62
CA LEU A 77 -5.39 -16.54 -0.85
C LEU A 77 -5.60 -15.12 -1.38
N VAL A 78 -5.02 -14.11 -0.72
CA VAL A 78 -5.19 -12.71 -1.15
C VAL A 78 -4.46 -12.42 -2.47
N LEU A 79 -3.26 -12.98 -2.67
CA LEU A 79 -2.56 -12.84 -3.95
C LEU A 79 -3.34 -13.48 -5.09
N HIS A 80 -4.02 -14.60 -4.85
CA HIS A 80 -4.87 -15.25 -5.85
C HIS A 80 -6.04 -14.36 -6.28
N HIS A 81 -6.73 -13.71 -5.32
CA HIS A 81 -7.83 -12.80 -5.65
C HIS A 81 -7.39 -11.59 -6.49
N ASN A 82 -6.11 -11.22 -6.44
CA ASN A 82 -5.59 -10.04 -7.15
C ASN A 82 -4.67 -10.39 -8.34
N ALA A 83 -4.53 -11.67 -8.70
CA ALA A 83 -3.54 -12.14 -9.66
C ALA A 83 -3.68 -11.49 -11.06
N GLY A 84 -4.92 -11.18 -11.47
CA GLY A 84 -5.20 -10.55 -12.76
C GLY A 84 -4.86 -9.06 -12.85
N GLU A 85 -4.57 -8.38 -11.73
CA GLU A 85 -4.24 -6.94 -11.78
C GLU A 85 -2.89 -6.66 -12.48
N CYS A 86 -2.01 -7.66 -12.59
CA CYS A 86 -0.59 -7.45 -12.92
C CYS A 86 -0.11 -8.00 -14.25
N ASP A 87 -0.98 -8.65 -15.01
CA ASP A 87 -0.64 -9.28 -16.28
C ASP A 87 -0.16 -8.28 -17.35
N TYR A 88 -0.47 -6.98 -17.18
CA TYR A 88 -0.19 -5.93 -18.17
C TYR A 88 0.86 -4.89 -17.73
N VAL A 89 1.50 -5.06 -16.57
CA VAL A 89 2.45 -4.06 -16.02
C VAL A 89 3.91 -4.48 -16.29
N ASN A 90 4.57 -3.81 -17.23
CA ASN A 90 6.00 -3.99 -17.51
C ASN A 90 6.88 -3.71 -16.27
N ASP A 91 7.83 -4.60 -16.00
CA ASP A 91 8.62 -4.67 -14.75
C ASP A 91 9.82 -3.70 -14.70
N SER A 92 10.04 -2.89 -15.73
CA SER A 92 11.23 -2.02 -15.84
C SER A 92 11.11 -0.66 -15.15
N GLU A 93 9.94 -0.31 -14.58
CA GLU A 93 9.72 1.01 -14.00
C GLU A 93 10.24 1.14 -12.56
N THR A 94 11.28 1.96 -12.40
CA THR A 94 11.92 2.26 -11.11
C THR A 94 11.18 3.31 -10.27
N HIS A 95 10.07 3.87 -10.75
CA HIS A 95 9.38 4.98 -10.08
C HIS A 95 8.82 4.57 -8.72
N THR A 96 9.31 5.20 -7.65
CA THR A 96 8.81 5.05 -6.26
C THR A 96 7.89 6.18 -5.83
N ASN A 97 7.81 7.25 -6.63
CA ASN A 97 7.01 8.44 -6.32
C ASN A 97 5.73 8.49 -7.17
N VAL A 98 4.58 8.79 -6.55
CA VAL A 98 3.29 8.82 -7.25
C VAL A 98 3.22 9.91 -8.33
N THR A 99 3.92 11.03 -8.12
CA THR A 99 3.93 12.15 -9.09
C THR A 99 4.72 11.79 -10.34
N GLU A 100 5.77 10.99 -10.20
CA GLU A 100 6.52 10.47 -11.36
C GLU A 100 5.69 9.49 -12.16
N LEU A 101 4.95 8.61 -11.48
CA LEU A 101 4.01 7.70 -12.13
C LEU A 101 2.96 8.50 -12.91
N GLU A 102 2.26 9.44 -12.28
CA GLU A 102 1.26 10.27 -12.97
C GLU A 102 1.84 10.98 -14.21
N ARG A 103 3.04 11.57 -14.09
CA ARG A 103 3.69 12.26 -15.21
C ARG A 103 4.04 11.30 -16.36
N ALA A 104 4.50 10.10 -16.04
CA ALA A 104 4.82 9.08 -17.03
C ALA A 104 3.58 8.61 -17.83
N TYR A 105 2.39 8.68 -17.23
CA TYR A 105 1.13 8.29 -17.90
C TYR A 105 0.46 9.43 -18.65
N LYS A 106 0.40 10.64 -18.08
CA LYS A 106 -0.13 11.82 -18.79
C LYS A 106 0.62 12.11 -20.09
N GLY A 107 1.91 11.77 -20.17
CA GLY A 107 2.74 11.96 -21.36
C GLY A 107 2.54 10.96 -22.51
N LYS A 108 1.77 9.87 -22.31
CA LYS A 108 1.55 8.84 -23.36
C LYS A 108 0.27 9.05 -24.17
N GLY A 109 -0.53 10.08 -23.84
CA GLY A 109 -1.83 10.37 -24.46
C GLY A 109 -1.82 11.48 -25.52
N CYS A 110 -0.74 11.69 -26.28
CA CYS A 110 -0.74 12.61 -27.43
C CYS A 110 -0.72 11.85 -28.77
N HIS A 111 -1.88 11.35 -29.17
CA HIS A 111 -2.33 11.30 -30.56
C HIS A 111 -3.63 12.13 -30.53
N SER A 112 -3.86 13.21 -31.26
CA SER A 112 -3.49 13.57 -32.63
C SER A 112 -3.89 15.02 -32.90
N GLY A 113 -3.18 15.70 -33.80
CA GLY A 113 -3.67 16.89 -34.54
C GLY A 113 -3.26 18.25 -33.97
N ASP A 114 -2.51 19.01 -34.77
CA ASP A 114 -2.24 20.46 -34.68
C ASP A 114 -2.15 21.11 -33.29
N ASP A 115 -0.91 21.29 -32.80
CA ASP A 115 -0.31 22.63 -32.75
C ASP A 115 1.14 22.55 -32.23
N SER A 116 2.03 23.17 -32.99
CA SER A 116 3.47 22.93 -33.03
C SER A 116 4.27 23.84 -32.09
N ALA A 117 3.98 23.84 -30.78
CA ALA A 117 4.65 24.79 -29.86
C ALA A 117 5.15 24.30 -28.49
N CYS A 118 5.04 23.01 -28.12
CA CYS A 118 5.44 22.57 -26.77
C CYS A 118 6.35 21.32 -26.75
N CYS A 119 7.57 21.38 -27.33
CA CYS A 119 8.79 20.73 -26.80
C CYS A 119 9.98 20.86 -27.78
N PRO A 120 11.04 21.65 -27.47
CA PRO A 120 12.22 21.75 -28.33
C PRO A 120 13.21 20.56 -28.25
N SER A 121 12.96 19.55 -27.41
CA SER A 121 13.98 18.53 -27.08
C SER A 121 13.53 17.07 -27.19
N CYS A 122 12.48 16.78 -27.96
CA CYS A 122 12.05 15.39 -28.23
C CYS A 122 12.64 14.77 -29.51
N ASN A 123 13.79 15.26 -30.00
CA ASN A 123 14.50 14.63 -31.11
C ASN A 123 15.77 13.93 -30.61
N LYS A 124 15.64 12.60 -30.41
CA LYS A 124 16.66 11.53 -30.56
C LYS A 124 16.44 10.41 -29.52
N LEU A 125 15.35 9.66 -29.65
CA LEU A 125 15.40 8.23 -29.34
C LEU A 125 14.81 7.48 -30.53
N GLY A 126 15.58 6.52 -31.04
CA GLY A 126 15.25 5.72 -32.21
C GLY A 126 13.89 5.04 -32.04
N THR A 127 13.12 5.09 -33.10
CA THR A 127 11.84 4.39 -33.29
C THR A 127 11.99 2.90 -33.00
N ILE A 128 11.40 2.44 -31.89
CA ILE A 128 11.01 1.04 -31.72
C ILE A 128 9.55 0.96 -32.18
N PRO A 129 9.22 0.23 -33.25
CA PRO A 129 7.83 0.05 -33.66
C PRO A 129 7.17 -0.93 -32.69
N VAL A 130 6.31 -0.43 -31.80
CA VAL A 130 5.38 -1.28 -31.06
C VAL A 130 3.98 -1.03 -31.61
N GLN A 131 3.54 -1.93 -32.50
CA GLN A 131 2.16 -1.99 -32.98
C GLN A 131 1.24 -2.42 -31.82
N TYR A 132 0.43 -1.49 -31.31
CA TYR A 132 -0.72 -1.80 -30.44
C TYR A 132 -2.01 -1.43 -31.17
N THR A 133 -2.49 -2.29 -32.07
CA THR A 133 -3.81 -2.11 -32.71
C THR A 133 -4.69 -3.35 -32.75
N HIS A 134 -4.33 -4.47 -32.12
CA HIS A 134 -5.09 -5.73 -32.27
C HIS A 134 -5.51 -6.49 -31.01
N LEU A 135 -5.47 -5.91 -29.79
CA LEU A 135 -5.73 -6.67 -28.56
C LEU A 135 -7.05 -6.37 -27.81
N PHE A 136 -8.02 -5.68 -28.40
CA PHE A 136 -9.31 -5.38 -27.75
C PHE A 136 -10.48 -6.35 -28.08
N SER A 137 -10.21 -7.55 -28.59
CA SER A 137 -11.27 -8.54 -28.87
C SER A 137 -11.03 -9.87 -28.18
N LYS A 138 -11.31 -9.95 -26.87
CA LYS A 138 -11.84 -11.17 -26.23
C LYS A 138 -12.32 -10.86 -24.80
N GLY A 139 -13.64 -10.95 -24.63
CA GLY A 139 -14.32 -11.23 -23.35
C GLY A 139 -14.01 -10.28 -22.21
N TRP A 140 -14.72 -9.16 -22.16
CA TRP A 140 -14.68 -8.22 -21.04
C TRP A 140 -15.05 -8.96 -19.74
N VAL A 141 -14.05 -9.22 -18.89
CA VAL A 141 -14.29 -9.25 -17.45
C VAL A 141 -14.95 -7.92 -17.11
N THR A 142 -16.04 -7.94 -16.35
CA THR A 142 -16.76 -6.74 -15.90
C THR A 142 -15.79 -5.86 -15.11
N GLU A 143 -15.15 -4.89 -15.78
CA GLU A 143 -14.07 -4.09 -15.21
C GLU A 143 -14.60 -3.16 -14.11
N VAL A 144 -14.12 -3.44 -12.89
CA VAL A 144 -14.57 -2.84 -11.64
C VAL A 144 -13.79 -1.54 -11.37
N GLY A 145 -14.49 -0.40 -11.26
CA GLY A 145 -13.93 0.82 -10.65
C GLY A 145 -13.67 0.62 -9.16
N LEU A 146 -13.22 1.65 -8.42
CA LEU A 146 -13.14 1.52 -6.96
C LEU A 146 -14.54 1.29 -6.40
N GLN A 147 -14.74 0.16 -5.71
CA GLN A 147 -16.01 -0.19 -5.09
C GLN A 147 -15.92 -0.06 -3.58
N LYS A 148 -16.92 0.53 -2.95
CA LYS A 148 -17.13 0.46 -1.50
C LYS A 148 -18.52 -0.08 -1.24
N THR A 149 -18.67 -0.88 -0.19
CA THR A 149 -19.97 -1.40 0.25
C THR A 149 -20.56 -0.58 1.40
N VAL A 150 -19.75 0.30 1.97
CA VAL A 150 -20.08 1.15 3.13
C VAL A 150 -20.39 2.60 2.74
N SER A 151 -21.04 3.31 3.66
CA SER A 151 -21.30 4.76 3.52
C SER A 151 -20.01 5.57 3.58
N ASP A 152 -20.06 6.84 3.19
CA ASP A 152 -18.91 7.75 3.27
C ASP A 152 -18.47 7.98 4.72
N ASP A 153 -19.43 8.13 5.64
CA ASP A 153 -19.14 8.28 7.07
C ASP A 153 -18.46 7.05 7.66
N GLU A 154 -18.95 5.86 7.29
CA GLU A 154 -18.35 4.61 7.75
C GLU A 154 -16.96 4.41 7.14
N LEU A 155 -16.76 4.75 5.86
CA LEU A 155 -15.43 4.69 5.24
C LEU A 155 -14.43 5.63 5.92
N ARG A 156 -14.85 6.86 6.27
CA ARG A 156 -14.01 7.79 7.04
C ARG A 156 -13.61 7.20 8.39
N LYS A 157 -14.60 6.68 9.12
CA LYS A 157 -14.38 6.03 10.41
C LYS A 157 -13.41 4.86 10.31
N ILE A 158 -13.59 3.99 9.33
CA ILE A 158 -12.72 2.86 9.04
C ILE A 158 -11.26 3.30 8.87
N ILE A 159 -11.01 4.38 8.13
CA ILE A 159 -9.65 4.91 7.89
C ILE A 159 -9.04 5.43 9.20
N ILE A 160 -9.81 6.19 9.97
CA ILE A 160 -9.36 6.77 11.24
C ILE A 160 -9.05 5.67 12.27
N ASP A 161 -9.96 4.72 12.44
CA ASP A 161 -9.81 3.60 13.38
C ASP A 161 -8.64 2.70 12.97
N SER A 162 -8.45 2.46 11.67
CA SER A 162 -7.30 1.70 11.16
C SER A 162 -5.97 2.34 11.52
N ALA A 163 -5.83 3.65 11.32
CA ALA A 163 -4.61 4.38 11.70
C ALA A 163 -4.38 4.37 13.22
N ASN A 164 -5.46 4.45 14.01
CA ASN A 164 -5.40 4.39 15.46
C ASN A 164 -4.92 3.04 15.98
N GLU A 165 -5.44 1.93 15.45
CA GLU A 165 -5.00 0.59 15.84
C GLU A 165 -3.55 0.31 15.41
N TYR A 166 -3.15 0.77 14.23
CA TYR A 166 -1.75 0.64 13.81
C TYR A 166 -0.77 1.45 14.66
N ASP A 167 -1.15 2.68 15.08
CA ASP A 167 -0.35 3.47 16.03
C ASP A 167 -0.22 2.74 17.38
N LYS A 168 -1.33 2.21 17.92
CA LYS A 168 -1.32 1.41 19.15
C LYS A 168 -0.39 0.20 18.99
N LEU A 169 -0.56 -0.58 17.93
CA LEU A 169 0.26 -1.76 17.66
C LEU A 169 1.75 -1.40 17.57
N LEU A 170 2.10 -0.37 16.81
CA LEU A 170 3.47 0.07 16.61
C LEU A 170 4.11 0.43 17.95
N LYS A 171 3.42 1.21 18.79
CA LYS A 171 3.85 1.54 20.17
C LYS A 171 4.02 0.31 21.05
N LYS A 172 3.28 -0.77 20.81
CA LYS A 172 3.40 -2.01 21.57
C LYS A 172 4.66 -2.76 21.17
N PHE A 173 4.92 -3.08 19.91
CA PHE A 173 6.08 -3.93 19.60
C PHE A 173 7.39 -3.18 19.43
N SER A 174 7.33 -1.86 19.20
CA SER A 174 8.54 -1.07 18.90
C SER A 174 9.41 -0.81 20.12
N ARG A 175 10.73 -0.72 19.87
CA ARG A 175 11.72 -0.32 20.87
C ARG A 175 11.76 1.21 20.96
N LYS A 176 11.29 1.77 22.08
CA LYS A 176 11.09 3.22 22.26
C LYS A 176 12.31 4.07 21.89
N ASP A 177 13.50 3.64 22.28
CA ASP A 177 14.70 4.48 22.20
C ASP A 177 15.49 4.33 20.90
N SER A 178 15.15 3.34 20.06
CA SER A 178 15.93 3.06 18.84
C SER A 178 15.11 2.68 17.62
N TYR A 179 13.77 2.73 17.70
CA TYR A 179 12.91 2.51 16.55
C TYR A 179 13.21 3.54 15.47
N LYS A 180 13.70 3.07 14.31
CA LYS A 180 14.02 3.96 13.19
C LYS A 180 12.80 4.12 12.31
N ARG A 181 12.10 5.25 12.43
CA ARG A 181 10.97 5.60 11.54
C ARG A 181 11.43 5.63 10.08
N SER A 182 10.54 5.17 9.18
CA SER A 182 10.81 5.20 7.75
C SER A 182 10.70 6.63 7.18
N TYR A 183 9.95 7.52 7.81
CA TYR A 183 9.73 8.90 7.36
C TYR A 183 10.44 9.90 8.29
N SER A 184 11.06 10.90 7.68
CA SER A 184 11.66 12.04 8.39
C SER A 184 10.60 13.10 8.71
N GLU A 185 10.95 14.03 9.60
CA GLU A 185 10.13 15.20 9.93
C GLU A 185 9.76 16.08 8.73
N PHE A 186 10.50 15.99 7.62
CA PHE A 186 10.19 16.70 6.38
C PHE A 186 8.96 16.15 5.65
N ALA A 187 8.57 14.91 5.92
CA ALA A 187 7.46 14.22 5.26
C ALA A 187 6.10 14.54 5.92
N SER A 188 5.78 15.81 6.19
CA SER A 188 4.51 16.18 6.84
C SER A 188 3.32 16.17 5.90
N TRP A 189 2.12 15.99 6.45
CA TRP A 189 0.86 16.13 5.71
C TRP A 189 0.79 17.47 4.98
N GLU A 190 0.92 18.58 5.72
CA GLU A 190 0.80 19.95 5.20
C GLU A 190 1.73 20.19 3.99
N ARG A 191 2.96 19.66 4.05
CA ARG A 191 3.96 19.85 3.00
C ARG A 191 3.77 18.93 1.80
N CYS A 192 3.41 17.68 2.04
CA CYS A 192 3.42 16.63 1.01
C CYS A 192 2.04 16.39 0.40
N CYS A 193 1.04 16.20 1.26
CA CYS A 193 -0.32 15.80 0.88
C CYS A 193 -1.27 16.99 0.79
N GLY A 194 -1.12 18.01 1.63
CA GLY A 194 -1.99 19.19 1.68
C GLY A 194 -2.24 19.84 0.31
N PRO A 195 -1.21 20.06 -0.53
CA PRO A 195 -1.40 20.64 -1.87
C PRO A 195 -2.16 19.74 -2.85
N ALA A 196 -2.15 18.43 -2.64
CA ALA A 196 -2.82 17.46 -3.50
C ALA A 196 -3.25 16.20 -2.72
N PRO A 197 -4.30 16.27 -1.88
CA PRO A 197 -4.67 15.20 -0.96
C PRO A 197 -4.99 13.88 -1.66
N THR A 198 -5.54 13.96 -2.88
CA THR A 198 -5.82 12.80 -3.75
C THR A 198 -4.58 11.93 -3.94
N LYS A 199 -3.37 12.49 -4.03
CA LYS A 199 -2.14 11.71 -4.19
C LYS A 199 -1.86 10.77 -3.01
N CYS A 200 -2.10 11.24 -1.80
CA CYS A 200 -1.93 10.41 -0.60
C CYS A 200 -3.10 9.42 -0.44
N ALA A 201 -4.31 9.79 -0.86
CA ALA A 201 -5.43 8.86 -0.98
C ALA A 201 -5.10 7.70 -1.93
N LEU A 202 -4.54 7.99 -3.12
CA LEU A 202 -4.09 6.96 -4.08
C LEU A 202 -3.10 6.00 -3.45
N ILE A 203 -2.11 6.52 -2.70
CA ILE A 203 -1.11 5.71 -2.02
C ILE A 203 -1.78 4.78 -1.01
N LEU A 204 -2.64 5.29 -0.12
CA LEU A 204 -3.29 4.46 0.90
C LEU A 204 -4.17 3.37 0.26
N VAL A 205 -5.00 3.72 -0.73
CA VAL A 205 -5.84 2.76 -1.46
C VAL A 205 -5.02 1.70 -2.19
N ALA A 206 -3.86 2.09 -2.74
CA ALA A 206 -2.99 1.17 -3.44
C ALA A 206 -2.17 0.25 -2.53
N ILE A 207 -1.79 0.69 -1.33
CA ILE A 207 -1.06 -0.15 -0.34
C ILE A 207 -1.99 -0.91 0.60
N ALA A 208 -3.28 -0.57 0.66
CA ALA A 208 -4.25 -1.25 1.52
C ALA A 208 -4.26 -2.78 1.36
N PRO A 209 -4.12 -3.38 0.15
CA PRO A 209 -3.96 -4.82 0.02
C PRO A 209 -2.74 -5.38 0.77
N MET A 210 -1.62 -4.64 0.81
CA MET A 210 -0.45 -5.04 1.62
C MET A 210 -0.78 -5.08 3.11
N LEU A 211 -1.50 -4.07 3.59
CA LEU A 211 -1.92 -3.96 4.98
C LEU A 211 -2.86 -5.12 5.33
N VAL A 212 -3.84 -5.44 4.47
CA VAL A 212 -4.73 -6.61 4.62
C VAL A 212 -3.91 -7.89 4.78
N VAL A 213 -3.03 -8.18 3.81
CA VAL A 213 -2.27 -9.44 3.80
C VAL A 213 -1.37 -9.56 4.99
N LEU A 214 -0.52 -8.56 5.22
CA LEU A 214 0.57 -8.68 6.17
C LEU A 214 0.08 -8.53 7.61
N THR A 215 -1.02 -7.81 7.85
CA THR A 215 -1.71 -7.84 9.14
C THR A 215 -2.32 -9.21 9.44
N ALA A 216 -2.95 -9.85 8.46
CA ALA A 216 -3.52 -11.20 8.63
C ALA A 216 -2.41 -12.26 8.83
N VAL A 217 -1.32 -12.18 8.06
CA VAL A 217 -0.13 -13.03 8.24
C VAL A 217 0.50 -12.81 9.62
N MET A 218 0.62 -11.58 10.08
CA MET A 218 1.13 -11.25 11.41
C MET A 218 0.31 -11.90 12.51
N LYS A 219 -1.02 -11.76 12.47
CA LYS A 219 -1.92 -12.39 13.45
C LYS A 219 -1.81 -13.91 13.43
N HIS A 220 -1.85 -14.52 12.26
CA HIS A 220 -1.70 -15.97 12.13
C HIS A 220 -0.33 -16.45 12.63
N THR A 221 0.73 -15.72 12.33
CA THR A 221 2.09 -16.01 12.80
C THR A 221 2.18 -15.90 14.32
N ALA A 222 1.57 -14.87 14.91
CA ALA A 222 1.52 -14.70 16.35
C ALA A 222 0.78 -15.87 17.02
N ILE A 223 -0.41 -16.25 16.53
CA ILE A 223 -1.22 -17.35 17.08
C ILE A 223 -0.50 -18.70 16.95
N SER A 224 0.11 -18.97 15.79
CA SER A 224 0.77 -20.25 15.49
C SER A 224 2.20 -20.37 16.02
N SER A 225 2.69 -19.36 16.76
CA SER A 225 4.00 -19.37 17.41
C SER A 225 3.89 -19.84 18.87
N PHE A 226 4.95 -20.49 19.35
CA PHE A 226 5.03 -20.97 20.73
C PHE A 226 5.06 -19.83 21.74
N ASP A 227 4.44 -20.09 22.89
CA ASP A 227 4.43 -19.18 24.02
C ASP A 227 5.85 -18.99 24.56
N GLN A 228 6.10 -17.85 25.20
CA GLN A 228 7.39 -17.47 25.81
C GLN A 228 8.57 -17.20 24.84
N HIS A 229 8.48 -17.56 23.56
CA HIS A 229 9.50 -17.13 22.58
C HIS A 229 9.54 -15.61 22.45
N ARG A 230 10.74 -15.06 22.29
CA ARG A 230 10.93 -13.62 22.05
C ARG A 230 10.47 -13.27 20.65
N ILE A 231 9.70 -12.19 20.49
CA ILE A 231 9.28 -11.72 19.16
C ILE A 231 10.47 -11.28 18.28
N GLY A 232 11.59 -10.94 18.91
CA GLY A 232 12.83 -10.53 18.25
C GLY A 232 13.77 -11.68 17.89
N ASP A 233 13.40 -12.94 18.10
CA ASP A 233 14.27 -14.05 17.69
C ASP A 233 13.97 -14.46 16.23
N THR A 234 14.92 -14.20 15.33
CA THR A 234 14.78 -14.47 13.90
C THR A 234 14.74 -15.94 13.54
N SER A 235 15.13 -16.83 14.45
CA SER A 235 15.02 -18.28 14.22
C SER A 235 13.59 -18.78 14.35
N ASN A 236 12.71 -18.01 15.01
CA ASN A 236 11.31 -18.32 15.15
C ASN A 236 10.45 -17.61 14.09
N ARG A 237 9.19 -18.06 13.97
CA ARG A 237 8.27 -17.57 12.93
C ARG A 237 7.99 -16.06 13.07
N MET A 238 7.90 -15.54 14.29
CA MET A 238 7.58 -14.14 14.54
C MET A 238 8.74 -13.20 14.19
N GLY A 239 9.97 -13.54 14.59
CA GLY A 239 11.15 -12.77 14.21
C GLY A 239 11.44 -12.86 12.71
N ALA A 240 11.22 -14.03 12.10
CA ALA A 240 11.28 -14.19 10.65
C ALA A 240 10.24 -13.30 9.93
N PHE A 241 9.01 -13.24 10.45
CA PHE A 241 7.98 -12.33 9.95
C PHE A 241 8.43 -10.87 10.01
N PHE A 242 8.87 -10.37 11.17
CA PHE A 242 9.28 -8.97 11.30
C PHE A 242 10.46 -8.63 10.38
N LYS A 243 11.43 -9.53 10.24
CA LYS A 243 12.55 -9.36 9.31
C LYS A 243 12.06 -9.25 7.87
N ALA A 244 11.18 -10.14 7.44
CA ALA A 244 10.60 -10.13 6.09
C ALA A 244 9.66 -8.91 5.86
N ALA A 245 9.01 -8.42 6.91
CA ALA A 245 8.16 -7.24 6.90
C ALA A 245 8.94 -5.91 6.82
N GLY A 246 10.27 -5.95 6.86
CA GLY A 246 11.15 -4.78 6.72
C GLY A 246 11.67 -4.20 8.03
N TYR A 247 11.47 -4.87 9.17
CA TYR A 247 11.98 -4.43 10.46
C TYR A 247 13.42 -4.86 10.70
N ASN A 248 14.21 -3.95 11.24
CA ASN A 248 15.47 -4.31 11.87
C ASN A 248 15.19 -4.80 13.29
N ILE A 249 15.32 -6.10 13.50
CA ILE A 249 15.04 -6.74 14.78
C ILE A 249 15.82 -6.13 15.95
N ALA A 250 17.08 -5.76 15.75
CA ALA A 250 17.94 -5.25 16.80
C ALA A 250 17.56 -3.82 17.22
N THR A 251 17.08 -2.99 16.31
CA THR A 251 16.79 -1.57 16.59
C THR A 251 15.30 -1.27 16.71
N ASP A 252 14.46 -1.96 15.94
CA ASP A 252 13.05 -1.62 15.81
C ASP A 252 12.19 -2.43 16.77
N ILE A 253 12.55 -3.69 17.04
CA ILE A 253 11.72 -4.60 17.81
C ILE A 253 12.14 -4.64 19.28
N ASN A 254 11.16 -4.61 20.18
CA ASN A 254 11.38 -4.84 21.59
C ASN A 254 11.57 -6.34 21.86
N GLU A 255 12.82 -6.79 21.87
CA GLU A 255 13.20 -8.19 22.05
C GLU A 255 12.77 -8.80 23.40
N LYS A 256 12.49 -7.96 24.41
CA LYS A 256 12.01 -8.42 25.71
C LYS A 256 10.56 -8.87 25.65
N LYS A 257 9.82 -8.50 24.61
CA LYS A 257 8.44 -8.95 24.41
C LYS A 257 8.41 -10.39 23.95
N THR A 258 7.54 -11.16 24.59
CA THR A 258 7.25 -12.52 24.19
C THR A 258 6.12 -12.53 23.16
N VAL A 259 6.06 -13.61 22.38
CA VAL A 259 4.98 -13.91 21.44
C VAL A 259 3.64 -13.89 22.15
N ASP A 260 3.55 -14.44 23.36
CA ASP A 260 2.31 -14.49 24.14
C ASP A 260 1.75 -13.08 24.44
N VAL A 261 2.59 -12.18 24.96
CA VAL A 261 2.21 -10.77 25.15
C VAL A 261 1.83 -10.12 23.82
N PHE A 262 2.51 -10.48 22.73
CA PHE A 262 2.22 -9.93 21.41
C PHE A 262 0.89 -10.42 20.82
N LYS A 263 0.47 -11.68 21.06
CA LYS A 263 -0.83 -12.22 20.65
C LYS A 263 -1.98 -11.30 21.08
N TYR A 264 -1.97 -10.86 22.33
CA TYR A 264 -2.96 -9.90 22.85
C TYR A 264 -2.92 -8.53 22.16
N ASN A 265 -1.75 -8.09 21.72
CA ASN A 265 -1.61 -6.79 21.05
C ASN A 265 -2.03 -6.82 19.57
N VAL A 266 -2.19 -7.99 18.96
CA VAL A 266 -2.68 -8.16 17.58
C VAL A 266 -4.11 -8.68 17.53
N ASP A 267 -4.80 -8.74 18.67
CA ASP A 267 -6.17 -9.28 18.70
C ASP A 267 -7.13 -8.41 17.87
N PHE A 268 -6.91 -7.08 17.86
CA PHE A 268 -7.63 -6.11 17.03
C PHE A 268 -7.64 -6.46 15.54
N ALA A 269 -6.66 -7.22 15.04
CA ALA A 269 -6.59 -7.66 13.64
C ALA A 269 -7.58 -8.80 13.36
N ASP A 270 -8.82 -8.71 13.87
CA ASP A 270 -9.88 -9.66 13.65
C ASP A 270 -10.47 -9.60 12.23
N GLY A 271 -11.48 -10.43 11.97
CA GLY A 271 -12.14 -10.45 10.66
C GLY A 271 -12.77 -9.12 10.28
N TYR A 272 -13.26 -8.35 11.26
CA TYR A 272 -13.87 -7.05 11.03
C TYR A 272 -12.82 -6.01 10.63
N PHE A 273 -11.70 -5.94 11.35
CA PHE A 273 -10.58 -5.07 10.99
C PHE A 273 -10.02 -5.39 9.60
N ILE A 274 -9.86 -6.68 9.28
CA ILE A 274 -9.40 -7.11 7.96
C ILE A 274 -10.41 -6.74 6.86
N ALA A 275 -11.72 -6.86 7.11
CA ALA A 275 -12.76 -6.42 6.18
C ALA A 275 -12.72 -4.90 5.98
N ASN A 276 -12.54 -4.12 7.03
CA ASN A 276 -12.40 -2.67 6.98
C ASN A 276 -11.21 -2.23 6.10
N LEU A 277 -10.05 -2.88 6.23
CA LEU A 277 -8.92 -2.61 5.34
C LEU A 277 -9.19 -2.99 3.88
N ARG A 278 -10.02 -4.02 3.64
CA ARG A 278 -10.46 -4.38 2.27
C ARG A 278 -11.36 -3.31 1.69
N GLU A 279 -12.27 -2.72 2.47
CA GLU A 279 -13.08 -1.58 2.04
C GLU A 279 -12.19 -0.40 1.59
N ILE A 280 -11.13 -0.07 2.34
CA ILE A 280 -10.16 0.97 1.94
C ILE A 280 -9.49 0.63 0.60
N SER A 281 -9.23 -0.65 0.34
CA SER A 281 -8.62 -1.07 -0.93
C SER A 281 -9.57 -0.97 -2.11
N GLY A 282 -10.89 -0.89 -1.89
CA GLY A 282 -11.88 -0.91 -2.97
C GLY A 282 -11.84 -2.16 -3.86
N LEU A 283 -11.25 -3.26 -3.36
CA LEU A 283 -11.30 -4.57 -3.99
C LEU A 283 -12.69 -5.19 -3.71
N SER A 284 -13.31 -5.76 -4.74
CA SER A 284 -14.63 -6.36 -4.61
C SER A 284 -14.63 -7.49 -3.58
N THR A 285 -15.63 -7.50 -2.70
CA THR A 285 -15.87 -8.57 -1.72
C THR A 285 -16.50 -9.82 -2.33
N ASN A 286 -16.92 -9.76 -3.61
CA ASN A 286 -17.74 -10.78 -4.25
C ASN A 286 -16.94 -11.86 -5.01
N GLY A 287 -15.69 -12.09 -4.65
CA GLY A 287 -14.80 -13.07 -5.31
C GLY A 287 -14.06 -13.96 -4.31
#